data_AF-A0A7L5YH46-F1
#
_entry.id   AF-A0A7L5YH46-F1
#
_cell.length_a   1.000
_cell.length_b   1.000
_cell.length_c   1.000
_cell.angle_alpha   90.00
_cell.angle_beta   90.00
_cell.angle_gamma   90.00
#
_symmetry.space_group_name_H-M   'P 1'
#
loop_
_entity.id
_entity.type
_entity.pdbx_description
1 polymer ?
#
loop_
_entity_poly.entity_id
_entity_poly.type
_entity_poly.pdbx_seq_one_letter_code
_entity_poly.pdbx_strand_id
1 'polypeptide(L)'
;MGSIVNPESTMPTNLEELERDLADRDDKLAKLRTDLDLAADAGNEEEVGRLHPEISKETTLRESAERRVKKARADREEEEKVARRQANIEAEAYLKKHHEEAVKHAANVDKAIGTLVARIKDMHAHGEEAKGAIQSLIRQQSKRDQEQLWSLAQEIRHSSSTLGIFIEDALQRAGLFRELAPHPSLRLIRHGLPPMGEHYTNRVERMTRAVRRLVERANEAIQ
;
A
#
# COMPACT_ATOMS: atom_id res chain seq x y z
N MET A 1 -40.22 17.56 35.58
CA MET A 1 -40.02 18.21 34.26
C MET A 1 -39.93 17.10 33.23
N GLY A 2 -40.80 17.16 32.22
CA GLY A 2 -41.20 16.03 31.39
C GLY A 2 -40.11 15.50 30.48
N SER A 3 -39.98 14.17 30.47
CA SER A 3 -39.32 13.44 29.39
C SER A 3 -40.40 13.10 28.37
N ILE A 4 -40.35 13.76 27.21
CA ILE A 4 -41.15 13.37 26.04
C ILE A 4 -40.44 12.16 25.45
N VAL A 5 -40.88 10.98 25.84
CA VAL A 5 -40.62 9.77 25.08
C VAL A 5 -41.64 9.79 23.95
N ASN A 6 -41.19 10.12 22.73
CA ASN A 6 -41.91 9.80 21.51
C ASN A 6 -41.78 8.29 21.31
N PRO A 7 -42.83 7.49 21.50
CA PRO A 7 -42.79 6.10 21.11
C PRO A 7 -43.20 5.99 19.64
N GLU A 8 -42.63 5.01 18.97
CA GLU A 8 -43.15 4.47 17.70
C GLU A 8 -42.81 5.27 16.45
N SER A 9 -41.50 5.36 16.21
CA SER A 9 -40.97 4.89 14.92
C SER A 9 -41.43 3.43 14.72
N THR A 10 -42.63 3.25 14.17
CA THR A 10 -43.11 1.94 13.73
C THR A 10 -42.43 1.63 12.41
N MET A 11 -41.40 0.79 12.57
CA MET A 11 -40.61 0.05 11.61
C MET A 11 -41.14 0.02 10.15
N PRO A 12 -40.23 0.09 9.17
CA PRO A 12 -40.56 -0.15 7.77
C PRO A 12 -41.10 -1.58 7.68
N THR A 13 -42.41 -1.74 7.39
CA THR A 13 -42.96 -3.02 6.91
C THR A 13 -41.99 -3.54 5.86
N ASN A 14 -41.40 -4.72 6.11
CA ASN A 14 -40.28 -5.26 5.35
C ASN A 14 -40.61 -5.11 3.86
N LEU A 15 -39.74 -4.49 3.06
CA LEU A 15 -40.03 -4.24 1.64
C LEU A 15 -40.51 -5.53 0.94
N GLU A 16 -39.95 -6.67 1.36
CA GLU A 16 -40.35 -8.01 0.94
C GLU A 16 -41.81 -8.37 1.28
N GLU A 17 -42.33 -7.93 2.43
CA GLU A 17 -43.73 -8.11 2.83
C GLU A 17 -44.67 -7.21 2.02
N LEU A 18 -44.26 -5.97 1.73
CA LEU A 18 -45.04 -5.06 0.88
C LEU A 18 -45.08 -5.52 -0.57
N GLU A 19 -43.95 -6.04 -1.08
CA GLU A 19 -43.87 -6.63 -2.42
C GLU A 19 -44.70 -7.92 -2.51
N ARG A 20 -44.75 -8.72 -1.45
CA ARG A 20 -45.63 -9.89 -1.35
C ARG A 20 -47.11 -9.49 -1.31
N ASP A 21 -47.50 -8.51 -0.50
CA ASP A 21 -48.89 -7.99 -0.48
C ASP A 21 -49.29 -7.44 -1.85
N LEU A 22 -48.39 -6.78 -2.58
CA LEU A 22 -48.67 -6.33 -3.95
C LEU A 22 -48.85 -7.51 -4.91
N ALA A 23 -47.98 -8.52 -4.85
CA ALA A 23 -48.08 -9.72 -5.68
C ALA A 23 -49.37 -10.52 -5.39
N ASP A 24 -49.72 -10.71 -4.11
CA ASP A 24 -50.94 -11.40 -3.69
C ASP A 24 -52.21 -10.68 -4.21
N ARG A 25 -52.17 -9.33 -4.26
CA ARG A 25 -53.27 -8.52 -4.80
C ARG A 25 -53.36 -8.57 -6.31
N ASP A 26 -52.22 -8.55 -7.02
CA ASP A 26 -52.18 -8.72 -8.47
C ASP A 26 -52.74 -10.10 -8.86
N ASP A 27 -52.36 -11.16 -8.14
CA ASP A 27 -52.89 -12.51 -8.33
C ASP A 27 -54.40 -12.60 -8.05
N LYS A 28 -54.86 -11.95 -6.96
CA LYS A 28 -56.28 -11.92 -6.61
C LYS A 28 -57.10 -11.15 -7.64
N LEU A 29 -56.60 -10.02 -8.15
CA LEU A 29 -57.24 -9.27 -9.24
C LEU A 29 -57.31 -10.07 -10.53
N ALA A 30 -56.26 -10.83 -10.86
CA ALA A 30 -56.26 -11.69 -12.04
C ALA A 30 -57.34 -12.79 -11.94
N LYS A 31 -57.48 -13.41 -10.76
CA LYS A 31 -58.54 -14.40 -10.50
C LYS A 31 -59.93 -13.77 -10.59
N LEU A 32 -60.18 -12.65 -9.90
CA LEU A 32 -61.47 -11.98 -9.93
C LEU A 32 -61.88 -11.53 -11.33
N ARG A 33 -60.94 -11.10 -12.17
CA ARG A 33 -61.20 -10.77 -13.59
C ARG A 33 -61.57 -12.01 -14.40
N THR A 34 -60.86 -13.11 -14.18
CA THR A 34 -61.19 -14.41 -14.83
C THR A 34 -62.58 -14.88 -14.43
N ASP A 35 -62.92 -14.79 -13.14
CA ASP A 35 -64.24 -15.18 -12.63
C ASP A 35 -65.35 -14.27 -13.18
N LEU A 36 -65.06 -12.98 -13.37
CA LEU A 36 -65.99 -12.03 -14.00
C LEU A 36 -66.26 -12.40 -15.46
N ASP A 37 -65.22 -12.71 -16.23
CA ASP A 37 -65.35 -13.13 -17.63
C ASP A 37 -66.19 -14.42 -17.72
N LEU A 38 -65.92 -15.40 -16.85
CA LEU A 38 -66.68 -16.65 -16.78
C LEU A 38 -68.16 -16.42 -16.40
N ALA A 39 -68.44 -15.53 -15.45
CA ALA A 39 -69.80 -15.21 -15.04
C ALA A 39 -70.57 -14.48 -16.14
N ALA A 40 -69.90 -13.60 -16.90
CA ALA A 40 -70.46 -12.90 -18.04
C ALA A 40 -70.79 -13.87 -19.19
N ASP A 41 -69.87 -14.78 -19.53
CA ASP A 41 -70.08 -15.81 -20.56
C ASP A 41 -71.23 -16.78 -20.21
N ALA A 42 -71.43 -17.05 -18.91
CA ALA A 42 -72.51 -17.88 -18.40
C ALA A 42 -73.87 -17.14 -18.29
N GLY A 43 -73.92 -15.82 -18.52
CA GLY A 43 -75.13 -15.00 -18.36
C GLY A 43 -75.60 -14.86 -16.91
N ASN A 44 -74.70 -14.99 -15.92
CA ASN A 44 -75.02 -14.88 -14.49
C ASN A 44 -74.91 -13.43 -14.00
N GLU A 45 -75.96 -12.64 -14.23
CA GLU A 45 -75.99 -11.20 -13.89
C GLU A 45 -75.79 -10.91 -12.39
N GLU A 46 -76.23 -11.80 -11.50
CA GLU A 46 -76.08 -11.65 -10.05
C GLU A 46 -74.60 -11.72 -9.64
N GLU A 47 -73.87 -12.69 -10.18
CA GLU A 47 -72.46 -12.88 -9.89
C GLU A 47 -71.59 -11.79 -10.54
N VAL A 48 -71.95 -11.33 -11.74
CA VAL A 48 -71.34 -10.15 -12.37
C VAL A 48 -71.53 -8.91 -11.51
N GLY A 49 -72.74 -8.70 -10.97
CA GLY A 49 -73.05 -7.60 -10.06
C GLY A 49 -72.28 -7.67 -8.73
N ARG A 50 -71.93 -8.87 -8.27
CA ARG A 50 -71.11 -9.12 -7.07
C ARG A 50 -69.61 -8.89 -7.31
N LEU A 51 -69.10 -9.35 -8.45
CA LEU A 51 -67.66 -9.31 -8.78
C LEU A 51 -67.17 -7.91 -9.15
N HIS A 52 -68.00 -7.08 -9.80
CA HIS A 52 -67.64 -5.69 -10.14
C HIS A 52 -67.17 -4.83 -8.94
N PRO A 53 -67.94 -4.72 -7.84
CA PRO A 53 -67.50 -3.96 -6.67
C PRO A 53 -66.31 -4.60 -5.96
N GLU A 54 -66.17 -5.93 -6.02
CA GLU A 54 -65.02 -6.65 -5.45
C GLU A 54 -63.72 -6.36 -6.22
N ILE A 55 -63.77 -6.36 -7.55
CA ILE A 55 -62.65 -5.94 -8.41
C ILE A 55 -62.29 -4.48 -8.17
N SER A 56 -63.29 -3.59 -8.07
CA SER A 56 -63.06 -2.17 -7.79
C SER A 56 -62.36 -1.98 -6.45
N LYS A 57 -62.84 -2.65 -5.40
CA LYS A 57 -62.21 -2.63 -4.08
C LYS A 57 -60.78 -3.16 -4.13
N GLU A 58 -60.54 -4.31 -4.75
CA GLU A 58 -59.20 -4.90 -4.83
C GLU A 58 -58.25 -4.03 -5.67
N THR A 59 -58.74 -3.34 -6.69
CA THR A 59 -57.96 -2.38 -7.49
C THR A 59 -57.46 -1.22 -6.63
N THR A 60 -58.33 -0.63 -5.79
CA THR A 60 -57.92 0.46 -4.90
C THR A 60 -56.88 0.01 -3.86
N LEU A 61 -56.99 -1.22 -3.38
CA LEU A 61 -56.05 -1.78 -2.42
C LEU A 61 -54.70 -2.09 -3.09
N ARG A 62 -54.69 -2.59 -4.32
CA ARG A 62 -53.48 -2.79 -5.13
C ARG A 62 -52.76 -1.46 -5.38
N GLU A 63 -53.46 -0.41 -5.79
CA GLU A 63 -52.87 0.92 -5.99
C GLU A 63 -52.29 1.52 -4.69
N SER A 64 -52.92 1.23 -3.55
CA SER A 64 -52.38 1.59 -2.23
C SER A 64 -51.11 0.79 -1.89
N ALA A 65 -51.09 -0.52 -2.14
CA ALA A 65 -49.90 -1.36 -1.97
C ALA A 65 -48.74 -0.92 -2.87
N GLU A 66 -49.01 -0.63 -4.15
CA GLU A 66 -48.01 -0.16 -5.12
C GLU A 66 -47.36 1.15 -4.67
N ARG A 67 -48.13 2.12 -4.17
CA ARG A 67 -47.61 3.37 -3.61
C ARG A 67 -46.72 3.14 -2.39
N ARG A 68 -47.11 2.21 -1.50
CA ARG A 68 -46.33 1.86 -0.30
C ARG A 68 -45.00 1.19 -0.68
N VAL A 69 -45.00 0.25 -1.63
CA VAL A 69 -43.78 -0.38 -2.18
C VAL A 69 -42.86 0.67 -2.79
N LYS A 70 -43.39 1.56 -3.64
CA LYS A 70 -42.59 2.60 -4.29
C LYS A 70 -41.94 3.54 -3.26
N LYS A 71 -42.68 3.92 -2.22
CA LYS A 71 -42.14 4.74 -1.13
C LYS A 71 -41.04 4.00 -0.36
N ALA A 72 -41.29 2.76 0.05
CA ALA A 72 -40.31 1.95 0.78
C ALA A 72 -39.01 1.71 -0.01
N ARG A 73 -39.10 1.50 -1.33
CA ARG A 73 -37.91 1.42 -2.21
C ARG A 73 -37.11 2.72 -2.24
N ALA A 74 -37.79 3.86 -2.36
CA ALA A 74 -37.13 5.16 -2.38
C ALA A 74 -36.45 5.48 -1.03
N ASP A 75 -37.13 5.19 0.08
CA ASP A 75 -36.59 5.39 1.42
C ASP A 75 -35.33 4.52 1.63
N ARG A 76 -35.38 3.24 1.25
CA ARG A 76 -34.22 2.33 1.31
C ARG A 76 -33.06 2.78 0.42
N GLU A 77 -33.34 3.25 -0.80
CA GLU A 77 -32.31 3.76 -1.70
C GLU A 77 -31.60 4.98 -1.10
N GLU A 78 -32.35 5.88 -0.44
CA GLU A 78 -31.77 7.05 0.21
C GLU A 78 -30.95 6.66 1.45
N GLU A 79 -31.43 5.73 2.28
CA GLU A 79 -30.66 5.17 3.40
C GLU A 79 -29.34 4.55 2.93
N GLU A 80 -29.37 3.76 1.85
CA GLU A 80 -28.16 3.18 1.26
C GLU A 80 -27.22 4.26 0.71
N LYS A 81 -27.75 5.32 0.09
CA LYS A 81 -26.93 6.45 -0.38
C LYS A 81 -26.25 7.16 0.79
N VAL A 82 -26.97 7.41 1.88
CA VAL A 82 -26.41 8.06 3.08
C VAL A 82 -25.33 7.18 3.71
N ALA A 83 -25.59 5.88 3.88
CA ALA A 83 -24.61 4.94 4.41
C ALA A 83 -23.35 4.85 3.54
N ARG A 84 -23.50 4.80 2.21
CA ARG A 84 -22.37 4.81 1.27
C ARG A 84 -21.56 6.11 1.34
N ARG A 85 -22.23 7.27 1.46
CA ARG A 85 -21.53 8.56 1.64
C ARG A 85 -20.70 8.58 2.91
N GLN A 86 -21.26 8.09 4.02
CA GLN A 86 -20.54 8.02 5.28
C GLN A 86 -19.32 7.08 5.20
N ALA A 87 -19.50 5.89 4.62
CA ALA A 87 -18.41 4.94 4.41
C ALA A 87 -17.30 5.52 3.51
N ASN A 88 -17.65 6.29 2.48
CA ASN A 88 -16.68 6.96 1.61
C ASN A 88 -15.88 8.04 2.35
N ILE A 89 -16.53 8.83 3.22
CA ILE A 89 -15.85 9.85 4.04
C ILE A 89 -14.86 9.19 5.00
N GLU A 90 -15.25 8.08 5.64
CA GLU A 90 -14.37 7.32 6.53
C GLU A 90 -13.19 6.70 5.79
N ALA A 91 -13.43 6.15 4.59
CA ALA A 91 -12.38 5.61 3.73
C ALA A 91 -11.39 6.71 3.26
N GLU A 92 -11.89 7.89 2.89
CA GLU A 92 -11.05 9.04 2.52
C GLU A 92 -10.18 9.49 3.71
N ALA A 93 -10.77 9.62 4.90
CA ALA A 93 -10.05 10.00 6.11
C ALA A 93 -8.98 8.97 6.49
N TYR A 94 -9.31 7.68 6.37
CA TYR A 94 -8.37 6.57 6.60
C TYR A 94 -7.19 6.63 5.61
N LEU A 95 -7.50 6.77 4.31
CA LEU A 95 -6.49 6.86 3.26
C LEU A 95 -5.56 8.06 3.46
N LYS A 96 -6.13 9.23 3.77
CA LYS A 96 -5.37 10.45 4.04
C LYS A 96 -4.43 10.28 5.23
N LYS A 97 -4.92 9.75 6.35
CA LYS A 97 -4.10 9.50 7.55
C LYS A 97 -2.90 8.60 7.23
N HIS A 98 -3.13 7.47 6.56
CA HIS A 98 -2.06 6.54 6.24
C HIS A 98 -1.05 7.10 5.23
N HIS A 99 -1.50 7.91 4.26
CA HIS A 99 -0.57 8.60 3.36
C HIS A 99 0.24 9.69 4.06
N GLU A 100 -0.35 10.44 4.98
CA GLU A 100 0.38 11.42 5.79
C GLU A 100 1.46 10.75 6.66
N GLU A 101 1.17 9.58 7.23
CA GLU A 101 2.17 8.77 7.93
C GLU A 101 3.27 8.27 6.98
N ALA A 102 2.92 7.78 5.79
CA ALA A 102 3.90 7.37 4.78
C ALA A 102 4.83 8.51 4.36
N VAL A 103 4.31 9.74 4.20
CA VAL A 103 5.11 10.94 3.89
C VAL A 103 6.10 11.23 5.02
N LYS A 104 5.69 11.12 6.29
CA LYS A 104 6.62 11.29 7.43
C LYS A 104 7.72 10.24 7.41
N HIS A 105 7.41 8.99 7.05
CA HIS A 105 8.40 7.94 6.89
C HIS A 105 9.35 8.21 5.72
N ALA A 106 8.85 8.75 4.59
CA ALA A 106 9.70 9.13 3.46
C ALA A 106 10.77 10.16 3.86
N ALA A 107 10.41 11.19 4.63
CA ALA A 107 11.38 12.15 5.15
C ALA A 107 12.46 11.52 6.05
N ASN A 108 12.09 10.49 6.83
CA ASN A 108 13.05 9.73 7.62
C ASN A 108 14.00 8.90 6.74
N VAL A 109 13.50 8.34 5.65
CA VAL A 109 14.33 7.63 4.65
C VAL A 109 15.32 8.60 4.00
N ASP A 110 14.88 9.78 3.57
CA ASP A 110 15.77 10.80 2.99
C ASP A 110 16.88 11.20 3.96
N LYS A 111 16.55 11.38 5.25
CA LYS A 111 17.54 11.67 6.30
C LYS A 111 18.52 10.52 6.49
N ALA A 112 18.05 9.27 6.45
CA ALA A 112 18.92 8.10 6.54
C ALA A 112 19.86 8.00 5.33
N ILE A 113 19.37 8.26 4.12
CA ILE A 113 20.19 8.32 2.89
C ILE A 113 21.24 9.43 3.02
N GLY A 114 20.86 10.62 3.48
CA GLY A 114 21.81 11.72 3.71
C GLY A 114 22.90 11.35 4.71
N THR A 115 22.53 10.64 5.79
CA THR A 115 23.48 10.14 6.80
C THR A 115 24.44 9.11 6.20
N LEU A 116 23.94 8.19 5.38
CA LEU A 116 24.77 7.20 4.68
C LEU A 116 25.75 7.90 3.73
N VAL A 117 25.30 8.88 2.95
CA VAL A 117 26.16 9.66 2.05
C VAL A 117 27.26 10.39 2.84
N ALA A 118 26.93 11.00 3.98
CA ALA A 118 27.92 11.66 4.83
C ALA A 118 28.98 10.66 5.33
N ARG A 119 28.57 9.50 5.83
CA ARG A 119 29.50 8.44 6.27
C ARG A 119 30.40 7.93 5.14
N ILE A 120 29.87 7.78 3.94
CA ILE A 120 30.67 7.40 2.77
C ILE A 120 31.72 8.46 2.45
N LYS A 121 31.36 9.75 2.53
CA LYS A 121 32.32 10.86 2.33
C LYS A 121 33.42 10.85 3.39
N ASP A 122 33.08 10.66 4.66
CA ASP A 122 34.06 10.57 5.75
C ASP A 122 35.03 9.40 5.53
N MET A 123 34.51 8.22 5.18
CA MET A 123 35.33 7.05 4.85
C MET A 123 36.28 7.33 3.67
N HIS A 124 35.80 8.05 2.64
CA HIS A 124 36.64 8.41 1.50
C HIS A 124 37.75 9.39 1.91
N ALA A 125 37.44 10.38 2.74
CA ALA A 125 38.42 11.36 3.24
C ALA A 125 39.57 10.68 4.00
N HIS A 126 39.26 9.77 4.93
CA HIS A 126 40.28 9.01 5.65
C HIS A 126 41.12 8.11 4.73
N GLY A 127 40.52 7.54 3.67
CA GLY A 127 41.24 6.80 2.65
C GLY A 127 42.25 7.66 1.88
N GLU A 128 41.87 8.89 1.51
CA GLU A 128 42.78 9.83 0.84
C GLU A 128 43.91 10.32 1.76
N GLU A 129 43.62 10.56 3.06
CA GLU A 129 44.65 10.89 4.06
C GLU A 129 45.68 9.76 4.20
N ALA A 130 45.21 8.52 4.38
CA ALA A 130 46.08 7.35 4.48
C ALA A 130 46.92 7.13 3.21
N LYS A 131 46.34 7.38 2.03
CA LYS A 131 47.07 7.39 0.75
C LYS A 131 48.18 8.43 0.74
N GLY A 132 47.91 9.65 1.19
CA GLY A 132 48.93 10.70 1.31
C GLY A 132 50.12 10.26 2.18
N ALA A 133 49.84 9.63 3.32
CA ALA A 133 50.87 9.11 4.21
C ALA A 133 51.73 8.02 3.55
N ILE A 134 51.11 7.05 2.86
CA ILE A 134 51.86 6.01 2.13
C ILE A 134 52.66 6.62 0.97
N GLN A 135 52.09 7.55 0.21
CA GLN A 135 52.81 8.22 -0.88
C GLN A 135 54.06 8.96 -0.37
N SER A 136 53.98 9.55 0.83
CA SER A 136 55.14 10.15 1.49
C SER A 136 56.24 9.13 1.77
N LEU A 137 55.88 7.96 2.31
CA LEU A 137 56.83 6.86 2.56
C LEU A 137 57.43 6.30 1.27
N ILE A 138 56.62 6.14 0.22
CA ILE A 138 57.10 5.66 -1.09
C ILE A 138 58.14 6.63 -1.65
N ARG A 139 57.92 7.95 -1.56
CA ARG A 139 58.87 8.97 -2.07
C ARG A 139 60.24 8.95 -1.40
N GLN A 140 60.39 8.31 -0.24
CA GLN A 140 61.67 8.13 0.45
C GLN A 140 62.49 6.95 -0.12
N GLN A 141 61.88 6.09 -0.94
CA GLN A 141 62.54 4.93 -1.55
C GLN A 141 63.30 5.30 -2.83
N SER A 142 64.11 4.36 -3.36
CA SER A 142 64.74 4.51 -4.67
C SER A 142 63.70 4.64 -5.80
N LYS A 143 64.02 5.34 -6.89
CA LYS A 143 63.10 5.51 -8.03
C LYS A 143 62.58 4.18 -8.60
N ARG A 144 63.43 3.14 -8.63
CA ARG A 144 63.08 1.81 -9.10
C ARG A 144 62.03 1.14 -8.21
N ASP A 145 62.15 1.33 -6.89
CA ASP A 145 61.19 0.76 -5.93
C ASP A 145 59.90 1.58 -5.86
N GLN A 146 59.98 2.90 -6.08
CA GLN A 146 58.80 3.78 -6.13
C GLN A 146 57.77 3.33 -7.16
N GLU A 147 58.22 2.99 -8.38
CA GLU A 147 57.33 2.50 -9.45
C GLU A 147 56.64 1.19 -9.07
N GLN A 148 57.35 0.28 -8.40
CA GLN A 148 56.81 -1.00 -7.96
C GLN A 148 55.79 -0.84 -6.81
N LEU A 149 55.91 0.22 -6.01
CA LEU A 149 55.12 0.44 -4.80
C LEU A 149 53.91 1.36 -5.02
N TRP A 150 53.80 2.03 -6.16
CA TRP A 150 52.72 2.97 -6.46
C TRP A 150 51.32 2.31 -6.46
N SER A 151 51.24 1.02 -6.81
CA SER A 151 50.02 0.22 -6.73
C SER A 151 49.45 0.19 -5.31
N LEU A 152 50.31 0.17 -4.28
CA LEU A 152 49.91 0.14 -2.88
C LEU A 152 49.15 1.41 -2.47
N ALA A 153 49.56 2.57 -2.99
CA ALA A 153 48.86 3.85 -2.76
C ALA A 153 47.48 3.89 -3.45
N GLN A 154 47.33 3.24 -4.61
CA GLN A 154 46.04 3.10 -5.28
C GLN A 154 45.14 2.09 -4.57
N GLU A 155 45.71 1.04 -3.99
CA GLU A 155 44.99 0.05 -3.18
C GLU A 155 44.50 0.59 -1.83
N ILE A 156 44.93 1.77 -1.37
CA ILE A 156 44.29 2.42 -0.22
C ILE A 156 43.02 3.13 -0.63
N ARG A 157 43.04 3.70 -1.83
CA ARG A 157 41.94 4.49 -2.33
C ARG A 157 40.73 3.57 -2.49
N HIS A 158 39.59 4.03 -1.99
CA HIS A 158 38.32 3.44 -2.39
C HIS A 158 37.91 4.06 -3.72
N SER A 159 37.87 3.24 -4.77
CA SER A 159 37.15 3.64 -5.98
C SER A 159 35.66 3.63 -5.67
N SER A 160 34.95 4.61 -6.20
CA SER A 160 33.49 4.72 -6.07
C SER A 160 32.77 3.44 -6.52
N SER A 161 33.38 2.68 -7.45
CA SER A 161 32.89 1.39 -7.93
C SER A 161 32.83 0.31 -6.85
N THR A 162 33.86 0.15 -6.01
CA THR A 162 33.86 -0.89 -4.96
C THR A 162 32.84 -0.59 -3.87
N LEU A 163 32.71 0.68 -3.47
CA LEU A 163 31.69 1.11 -2.50
C LEU A 163 30.27 0.87 -3.02
N GLY A 164 30.01 1.19 -4.30
CA GLY A 164 28.73 0.92 -4.94
C GLY A 164 28.33 -0.55 -4.88
N ILE A 165 29.26 -1.46 -5.17
CA ILE A 165 29.03 -2.92 -5.12
C ILE A 165 28.69 -3.39 -3.69
N PHE A 166 29.37 -2.89 -2.66
CA PHE A 166 29.04 -3.24 -1.28
C PHE A 166 27.68 -2.74 -0.83
N ILE A 167 27.30 -1.53 -1.23
CA ILE A 167 25.98 -0.95 -0.95
C ILE A 167 24.91 -1.78 -1.66
N GLU A 168 25.12 -2.14 -2.92
CA GLU A 168 24.24 -2.99 -3.70
C GLU A 168 24.01 -4.35 -3.04
N ASP A 169 25.07 -5.05 -2.62
CA ASP A 169 24.99 -6.36 -1.95
C ASP A 169 24.33 -6.25 -0.56
N ALA A 170 24.55 -5.16 0.18
CA ALA A 170 23.88 -4.92 1.45
C ALA A 170 22.37 -4.68 1.29
N LEU A 171 21.97 -3.86 0.32
CA LEU A 171 20.57 -3.63 -0.01
C LEU A 171 19.88 -4.91 -0.51
N GLN A 172 20.60 -5.74 -1.28
CA GLN A 172 20.13 -7.03 -1.75
C GLN A 172 19.89 -8.01 -0.58
N ARG A 173 20.82 -8.09 0.37
CA ARG A 173 20.68 -8.91 1.60
C ARG A 173 19.54 -8.46 2.50
N ALA A 174 19.23 -7.17 2.54
CA ALA A 174 18.13 -6.64 3.32
C ALA A 174 16.75 -7.04 2.80
N GLY A 175 16.64 -7.68 1.63
CA GLY A 175 15.37 -8.21 1.09
C GLY A 175 14.38 -7.13 0.58
N LEU A 176 14.65 -5.86 0.86
CA LEU A 176 13.76 -4.71 0.61
C LEU A 176 13.22 -4.65 -0.82
N PHE A 177 14.05 -4.90 -1.83
CA PHE A 177 13.64 -4.80 -3.23
C PHE A 177 12.77 -5.96 -3.72
N ARG A 178 12.91 -7.16 -3.13
CA ARG A 178 12.13 -8.33 -3.56
C ARG A 178 10.78 -8.40 -2.84
N GLU A 179 10.70 -7.90 -1.62
CA GLU A 179 9.50 -7.96 -0.78
C GLU A 179 8.58 -6.74 -0.92
N LEU A 180 9.13 -5.54 -1.09
CA LEU A 180 8.35 -4.30 -1.02
C LEU A 180 8.10 -3.62 -2.37
N ALA A 181 8.91 -3.90 -3.39
CA ALA A 181 8.78 -3.30 -4.72
C ALA A 181 9.19 -4.30 -5.82
N PRO A 182 8.38 -5.35 -6.08
CA PRO A 182 8.70 -6.38 -7.07
C PRO A 182 8.61 -5.80 -8.49
N HIS A 183 9.64 -5.07 -8.91
CA HIS A 183 9.80 -4.63 -10.29
C HIS A 183 10.77 -5.57 -11.00
N PRO A 184 10.37 -6.23 -12.10
CA PRO A 184 11.18 -7.28 -12.74
C PRO A 184 12.55 -6.81 -13.24
N SER A 185 12.73 -5.50 -13.48
CA SER A 185 14.01 -4.91 -13.88
C SER A 185 14.93 -4.47 -12.73
N LEU A 186 14.44 -4.37 -11.48
CA LEU A 186 15.26 -4.02 -10.32
C LEU A 186 15.80 -5.29 -9.67
N ARG A 187 16.76 -5.94 -10.33
CA ARG A 187 17.53 -7.05 -9.75
C ARG A 187 18.89 -6.52 -9.29
N LEU A 188 19.03 -6.29 -7.98
CA LEU A 188 20.33 -6.04 -7.39
C LEU A 188 21.19 -7.30 -7.54
N ILE A 189 22.44 -7.13 -7.98
CA ILE A 189 23.37 -8.23 -8.19
C ILE A 189 23.86 -8.73 -6.83
N ARG A 190 23.84 -10.06 -6.64
CA ARG A 190 24.49 -10.69 -5.49
C ARG A 190 25.98 -10.80 -5.79
N HIS A 191 26.78 -10.07 -5.02
CA HIS A 191 28.24 -10.07 -5.15
C HIS A 191 28.90 -11.05 -4.18
N GLY A 192 28.16 -11.53 -3.17
CA GLY A 192 28.66 -12.55 -2.23
C GLY A 192 29.78 -12.00 -1.33
N LEU A 193 29.77 -10.69 -1.11
CA LEU A 193 30.80 -10.01 -0.32
C LEU A 193 30.58 -10.29 1.17
N PRO A 194 31.64 -10.39 1.99
CA PRO A 194 31.47 -10.42 3.44
C PRO A 194 30.85 -9.10 3.95
N PRO A 195 30.41 -9.03 5.21
CA PRO A 195 30.03 -7.76 5.83
C PRO A 195 31.10 -6.69 5.62
N MET A 196 30.67 -5.45 5.34
CA MET A 196 31.58 -4.36 5.00
C MET A 196 32.66 -4.18 6.08
N GLY A 197 32.29 -4.20 7.37
CA GLY A 197 33.26 -4.11 8.47
C GLY A 197 34.38 -5.17 8.41
N GLU A 198 34.04 -6.43 8.15
CA GLU A 198 35.01 -7.52 8.06
C GLU A 198 35.95 -7.36 6.86
N HIS A 199 35.40 -6.96 5.70
CA HIS A 199 36.23 -6.67 4.52
C HIS A 199 37.27 -5.58 4.81
N TYR A 200 36.85 -4.52 5.50
CA TYR A 200 37.71 -3.41 5.86
C TYR A 200 38.80 -3.82 6.84
N THR A 201 38.46 -4.57 7.90
CA THR A 201 39.45 -5.08 8.86
C THR A 201 40.54 -5.91 8.16
N ASN A 202 40.13 -6.89 7.34
CA ASN A 202 41.07 -7.75 6.60
C ASN A 202 41.96 -6.95 5.63
N ARG A 203 41.42 -5.90 5.03
CA ARG A 203 42.19 -5.00 4.15
C ARG A 203 43.19 -4.16 4.93
N VAL A 204 42.77 -3.54 6.04
CA VAL A 204 43.65 -2.76 6.92
C VAL A 204 44.81 -3.62 7.38
N GLU A 205 44.57 -4.84 7.87
CA GLU A 205 45.65 -5.74 8.32
C GLU A 205 46.66 -6.10 7.22
N ARG A 206 46.20 -6.33 5.98
CA ARG A 206 47.09 -6.58 4.83
C ARG A 206 47.91 -5.34 4.51
N MET A 207 47.27 -4.18 4.49
CA MET A 207 47.95 -2.91 4.21
C MET A 207 48.95 -2.54 5.30
N THR A 208 48.61 -2.70 6.58
CA THR A 208 49.54 -2.45 7.70
C THR A 208 50.79 -3.31 7.59
N ARG A 209 50.65 -4.59 7.20
CA ARG A 209 51.81 -5.47 6.96
C ARG A 209 52.66 -5.02 5.77
N ALA A 210 52.06 -4.47 4.72
CA ALA A 210 52.80 -3.91 3.60
C ALA A 210 53.53 -2.62 3.98
N VAL A 211 52.86 -1.72 4.72
CA VAL A 211 53.45 -0.48 5.24
C VAL A 211 54.62 -0.75 6.17
N ARG A 212 54.50 -1.70 7.12
CA ARG A 212 55.59 -2.05 8.03
C ARG A 212 56.87 -2.42 7.28
N ARG A 213 56.75 -3.26 6.25
CA ARG A 213 57.89 -3.64 5.39
C ARG A 213 58.49 -2.45 4.64
N LEU A 214 57.64 -1.50 4.22
CA LEU A 214 58.07 -0.24 3.60
C LEU A 214 58.85 0.64 4.58
N VAL A 215 58.36 0.77 5.80
CA VAL A 215 59.01 1.53 6.87
C VAL A 215 60.34 0.90 7.26
N GLU A 216 60.40 -0.43 7.41
CA GLU A 216 61.64 -1.17 7.66
C GLU A 216 62.69 -0.87 6.58
N ARG A 217 62.33 -0.98 5.29
CA ARG A 217 63.23 -0.63 4.17
C ARG A 217 63.64 0.84 4.14
N ALA A 218 62.71 1.75 4.45
CA ALA A 218 63.01 3.18 4.55
C ALA A 218 64.07 3.45 5.62
N ASN A 219 63.95 2.80 6.78
CA ASN A 219 64.89 2.94 7.88
C ASN A 219 66.26 2.31 7.57
N GLU A 220 66.29 1.16 6.87
CA GLU A 220 67.54 0.55 6.38
C GLU A 220 68.29 1.47 5.42
N ALA A 221 67.59 2.23 4.57
CA ALA A 221 68.21 3.17 3.63
C ALA A 221 68.81 4.43 4.28
N ILE A 222 68.55 4.67 5.57
CA ILE A 222 69.07 5.81 6.34
C ILE A 222 70.39 5.43 7.06
N GLN A 223 70.67 4.14 7.26
CA GLN A 223 71.88 3.61 7.89
C GLN A 223 73.02 3.43 6.88
#